data_AF-A0A924EX42-F1
#
_entry.id   AF-A0A924EX42-F1
#
_cell.length_a   1.000
_cell.length_b   1.000
_cell.length_c   1.000
_cell.angle_alpha   90.00
_cell.angle_beta   90.00
_cell.angle_gamma   90.00
#
_symmetry.space_group_name_H-M   'P 1'
#
loop_
_entity.id
_entity.type
_entity.pdbx_description
1 polymer ?
#
loop_
_entity_poly.entity_id
_entity_poly.type
_entity_poly.pdbx_seq_one_letter_code
_entity_poly.pdbx_strand_id
1 'polypeptide(L)'
;MPATETSWTSWTSWTSAAGGWFSFNVNMTGPGESGNIYVHLREVSGRFDEWYVAAAAVKKEMLATALTAISAPLQVSCYLTTTAQYGTINRLFVAR
;
A
#
# COMPACT_ATOMS: atom_id res chain seq x y z
N MET A 1 48.97 0.76 -5.50
CA MET A 1 48.46 0.52 -6.88
C MET A 1 47.17 -0.28 -6.70
N PRO A 2 46.04 0.19 -7.25
CA PRO A 2 44.72 0.05 -6.61
C PRO A 2 44.11 -1.33 -6.79
N ALA A 3 43.54 -1.87 -5.70
CA ALA A 3 42.62 -2.99 -5.75
C ALA A 3 41.35 -2.53 -6.48
N THR A 4 41.07 -3.12 -7.63
CA THR A 4 39.80 -3.02 -8.33
C THR A 4 38.74 -3.79 -7.54
N GLU A 5 38.12 -3.11 -6.57
CA GLU A 5 36.97 -3.66 -5.86
C GLU A 5 35.69 -3.43 -6.68
N THR A 6 35.37 -4.49 -7.41
CA THR A 6 34.10 -4.89 -7.99
C THR A 6 32.90 -4.16 -7.39
N SER A 7 32.20 -3.45 -8.28
CA SER A 7 30.89 -2.83 -8.10
C SER A 7 29.92 -3.74 -7.33
N TRP A 8 29.57 -3.33 -6.10
CA TRP A 8 28.39 -3.82 -5.39
C TRP A 8 27.14 -3.24 -6.05
N THR A 9 26.71 -3.82 -7.16
CA THR A 9 25.33 -3.66 -7.61
C THR A 9 24.45 -4.47 -6.66
N SER A 10 23.98 -3.79 -5.61
CA SER A 10 22.92 -4.29 -4.75
C SER A 10 21.65 -4.48 -5.58
N TRP A 11 21.52 -5.63 -6.23
CA TRP A 11 20.24 -6.13 -6.71
C TRP A 11 19.47 -6.58 -5.48
N THR A 12 18.92 -5.62 -4.73
CA THR A 12 17.93 -5.93 -3.71
C THR A 12 16.72 -6.48 -4.46
N SER A 13 16.65 -7.81 -4.53
CA SER A 13 15.48 -8.52 -5.03
C SER A 13 14.31 -8.04 -4.20
N TRP A 14 13.40 -7.27 -4.82
CA TRP A 14 12.09 -7.01 -4.26
C TRP A 14 11.33 -8.33 -4.33
N THR A 15 11.56 -9.21 -3.36
CA THR A 15 10.65 -10.30 -3.10
C THR A 15 9.35 -9.61 -2.71
N SER A 16 8.38 -9.60 -3.62
CA SER A 16 6.99 -9.23 -3.37
C SER A 16 6.41 -10.24 -2.38
N ALA A 17 6.88 -10.19 -1.13
CA ALA A 17 6.45 -11.07 -0.07
C ALA A 17 5.03 -10.66 0.29
N ALA A 18 4.09 -11.58 0.09
CA ALA A 18 2.79 -11.55 0.73
C ALA A 18 3.00 -11.26 2.24
N GLY A 19 2.48 -10.14 2.73
CA GLY A 19 2.71 -9.67 4.10
C GLY A 19 3.79 -8.59 4.27
N GLY A 20 3.90 -7.65 3.33
CA GLY A 20 4.83 -6.52 3.38
C GLY A 20 4.15 -5.17 3.68
N TRP A 21 4.95 -4.22 4.17
CA TRP A 21 4.58 -2.80 4.22
C TRP A 21 4.94 -2.14 2.89
N PHE A 22 3.97 -1.45 2.30
CA PHE A 22 4.14 -0.75 1.04
C PHE A 22 3.56 0.65 1.12
N SER A 23 4.19 1.59 0.42
CA SER A 23 3.74 2.99 0.37
C SER A 23 2.88 3.23 -0.86
N PHE A 24 1.65 3.71 -0.64
CA PHE A 24 0.68 4.00 -1.67
C PHE A 24 0.14 5.42 -1.52
N ASN A 25 -0.40 5.96 -2.61
CA ASN A 25 -1.31 7.08 -2.61
C ASN A 25 -2.74 6.55 -2.64
N VAL A 26 -3.60 7.09 -1.78
CA VAL A 26 -5.03 6.81 -1.84
C VAL A 26 -5.64 7.75 -2.86
N ASN A 27 -6.22 7.20 -3.93
CA ASN A 27 -6.87 8.01 -4.95
C ASN A 27 -8.38 8.11 -4.70
N MET A 28 -8.99 6.99 -4.25
CA MET A 28 -10.42 6.88 -4.00
C MET A 28 -10.69 5.90 -2.85
N THR A 29 -11.79 6.12 -2.14
CA THR A 29 -12.30 5.20 -1.13
C THR A 29 -13.83 5.17 -1.20
N GLY A 30 -14.43 4.00 -0.99
CA GLY A 30 -15.88 3.88 -1.06
C GLY A 30 -16.42 2.58 -0.47
N PRO A 31 -17.70 2.56 -0.06
CA PRO A 31 -18.39 1.31 0.26
C PRO A 31 -18.61 0.52 -1.03
N GLY A 32 -18.35 -0.78 -1.00
CA GLY A 32 -18.77 -1.67 -2.07
C GLY A 32 -19.79 -2.70 -1.59
N GLU A 33 -20.09 -3.67 -2.45
CA GLU A 33 -21.11 -4.68 -2.16
C GLU A 33 -20.79 -5.47 -0.89
N SER A 34 -21.84 -5.83 -0.15
CA SER A 34 -21.79 -6.54 1.14
C SER A 34 -21.19 -5.77 2.34
N GLY A 35 -21.14 -4.44 2.29
CA GLY A 35 -20.72 -3.62 3.45
C GLY A 35 -19.20 -3.64 3.72
N ASN A 36 -18.44 -4.05 2.70
CA ASN A 36 -16.99 -3.93 2.65
C ASN A 36 -16.59 -2.51 2.24
N ILE A 37 -15.47 -2.03 2.79
CA ILE A 37 -14.88 -0.76 2.37
C ILE A 37 -13.74 -1.07 1.41
N TYR A 38 -13.82 -0.50 0.22
CA TYR A 38 -12.80 -0.61 -0.81
C TYR A 38 -11.98 0.67 -0.84
N VAL A 39 -10.66 0.51 -0.91
CA VAL A 39 -9.70 1.60 -1.00
C VAL A 39 -8.90 1.40 -2.28
N HIS A 40 -8.88 2.40 -3.14
CA HIS A 40 -8.08 2.42 -4.34
C HIS A 40 -6.68 2.90 -3.99
N LEU A 41 -5.72 1.99 -4.08
CA LEU A 41 -4.32 2.25 -3.75
C LEU A 41 -3.49 2.27 -5.03
N ARG A 42 -2.79 3.39 -5.24
CA ARG A 42 -1.83 3.58 -6.31
C ARG A 42 -0.43 3.63 -5.73
N GLU A 43 0.48 2.77 -6.16
CA GLU A 43 1.86 2.82 -5.69
C GLU A 43 2.55 4.11 -6.17
N VAL A 44 3.41 4.69 -5.34
CA VAL A 44 4.19 5.90 -5.70
C VAL A 44 5.07 5.67 -6.94
N SER A 45 5.60 4.45 -7.08
CA SER A 45 6.41 4.03 -8.24
C SER A 45 5.57 3.80 -9.51
N GLY A 46 4.23 3.87 -9.42
CA GLY A 46 3.31 3.68 -10.56
C GLY A 46 3.18 2.23 -11.05
N ARG A 47 3.66 1.24 -10.27
CA ARG A 47 3.67 -0.18 -10.66
C ARG A 47 2.36 -0.91 -10.35
N PHE A 48 1.60 -0.44 -9.37
CA PHE A 48 0.30 -1.01 -8.97
C PHE A 48 -0.76 0.08 -8.83
N ASP A 49 -1.95 -0.15 -9.38
CA ASP A 49 -3.11 0.75 -9.34
C ASP A 49 -4.38 -0.10 -9.23
N GLU A 50 -4.72 -0.52 -8.03
CA GLU A 50 -5.73 -1.56 -7.80
C GLU A 50 -6.61 -1.28 -6.58
N TRP A 51 -7.76 -1.94 -6.56
CA TRP A 51 -8.71 -1.89 -5.46
C TRP A 51 -8.38 -2.93 -4.40
N TYR A 52 -8.36 -2.50 -3.14
CA TYR A 52 -8.09 -3.33 -1.98
C TYR A 52 -9.24 -3.25 -0.98
N VAL A 53 -9.44 -4.33 -0.21
CA VAL A 53 -10.51 -4.41 0.78
C VAL A 53 -9.96 -4.16 2.16
N ALA A 54 -10.56 -3.23 2.90
CA ALA A 54 -10.24 -3.03 4.31
C ALA A 54 -10.69 -4.23 5.15
N ALA A 55 -9.81 -4.75 6.01
CA ALA A 55 -10.19 -5.79 6.95
C ALA A 55 -11.36 -5.33 7.85
N ALA A 56 -12.34 -6.22 8.06
CA ALA A 56 -13.59 -5.88 8.74
C ALA A 56 -13.41 -5.29 10.15
N ALA A 57 -12.35 -5.70 10.86
CA ALA A 57 -11.99 -5.20 12.19
C ALA A 57 -11.55 -3.73 12.21
N VAL A 58 -10.94 -3.25 11.13
CA VAL A 58 -10.33 -1.90 11.03
C VAL A 58 -10.97 -1.02 9.96
N LYS A 59 -12.09 -1.45 9.37
CA LYS A 59 -12.77 -0.76 8.26
C LYS A 59 -13.13 0.70 8.54
N LYS A 60 -13.51 1.04 9.78
CA LYS A 60 -13.87 2.41 10.16
C LYS A 60 -12.64 3.32 10.21
N GLU A 61 -11.57 2.84 10.84
CA GLU A 61 -10.31 3.58 10.93
C GLU A 61 -9.67 3.73 9.55
N MET A 62 -9.67 2.66 8.74
CA MET A 62 -9.15 2.72 7.37
C MET A 62 -9.90 3.72 6.51
N LEU A 63 -11.24 3.79 6.60
CA LEU A 63 -12.02 4.77 5.87
C LEU A 63 -11.64 6.20 6.28
N ALA A 64 -11.51 6.45 7.59
CA ALA A 64 -11.11 7.76 8.11
C ALA A 64 -9.71 8.13 7.62
N THR A 65 -8.73 7.23 7.73
CA THR A 65 -7.35 7.48 7.31
C THR A 65 -7.24 7.64 5.79
N ALA A 66 -7.97 6.83 5.01
CA ALA A 66 -8.04 6.98 3.55
C ALA A 66 -8.63 8.33 3.15
N LEU A 67 -9.71 8.78 3.81
CA LEU A 67 -10.31 10.08 3.56
C LEU A 67 -9.36 11.23 3.92
N THR A 68 -8.64 11.11 5.03
CA THR A 68 -7.59 12.08 5.41
C THR A 68 -6.48 12.13 4.38
N ALA A 69 -6.01 10.97 3.92
CA ALA A 69 -4.96 10.88 2.90
C ALA A 69 -5.37 11.54 1.57
N ILE A 70 -6.61 11.32 1.13
CA ILE A 70 -7.16 11.98 -0.07
C ILE A 70 -7.26 13.50 0.13
N SER A 71 -7.70 13.95 1.31
CA SER A 71 -7.92 15.37 1.60
C SER A 71 -6.63 16.17 1.73
N ALA A 72 -5.55 15.54 2.20
CA ALA A 72 -4.27 16.18 2.49
C ALA A 72 -3.12 15.75 1.55
N PRO A 73 -3.45 15.26 0.34
CA PRO A 73 -2.60 14.42 -0.52
C PRO A 73 -1.44 13.69 0.16
N LEU A 74 -1.73 12.95 1.24
CA LEU A 74 -0.70 12.25 2.02
C LEU A 74 -0.49 10.83 1.51
N GLN A 75 0.75 10.39 1.55
CA GLN A 75 1.10 9.01 1.29
C GLN A 75 0.66 8.14 2.46
N VAL A 76 0.26 6.90 2.18
CA VAL A 76 -0.13 5.92 3.19
C VAL A 76 0.76 4.69 3.13
N SER A 77 1.18 4.21 4.29
CA SER A 77 1.82 2.91 4.45
C SER A 77 0.75 1.86 4.74
N CYS A 78 0.60 0.90 3.83
CA CYS A 78 -0.37 -0.18 3.94
C CYS A 78 0.34 -1.51 4.15
N TYR A 79 -0.18 -2.32 5.07
CA TYR A 79 0.22 -3.71 5.25
C TYR A 79 -0.75 -4.60 4.48
N LEU A 80 -0.27 -5.15 3.36
CA LEU A 80 -1.05 -5.99 2.47
C LEU A 80 -0.70 -7.46 2.70
N THR A 81 -1.73 -8.29 2.83
CA THR A 81 -1.54 -9.76 2.87
C THR A 81 -1.20 -10.30 1.48
N THR A 82 -1.66 -9.66 0.42
CA THR A 82 -1.33 -9.97 -0.97
C THR A 82 -1.29 -8.70 -1.80
N THR A 83 -0.44 -8.67 -2.83
CA THR A 83 -0.33 -7.58 -3.80
C THR A 83 -1.27 -7.77 -5.00
N ALA A 84 -2.16 -8.77 -4.95
CA ALA A 84 -3.16 -8.99 -5.99
C ALA A 84 -4.41 -8.12 -5.75
N GLN A 85 -5.13 -7.81 -6.83
CA GLN A 85 -6.44 -7.17 -6.80
C GLN A 85 -7.38 -7.79 -5.74
N TYR A 86 -8.11 -6.95 -5.03
CA TYR A 86 -8.97 -7.32 -3.89
C TYR A 86 -8.22 -7.88 -2.68
N GLY A 87 -6.91 -7.66 -2.61
CA GLY A 87 -6.11 -7.97 -1.44
C GLY A 87 -6.67 -7.29 -0.18
N THR A 88 -6.57 -8.00 0.95
CA THR A 88 -7.02 -7.45 2.22
C THR A 88 -5.94 -6.58 2.82
N ILE A 89 -6.30 -5.33 3.13
CA ILE A 89 -5.48 -4.43 3.90
C ILE A 89 -5.67 -4.79 5.37
N ASN A 90 -4.59 -5.20 6.04
CA ASN A 90 -4.64 -5.55 7.45
C ASN A 90 -4.41 -4.32 8.34
N ARG A 91 -3.56 -3.39 7.89
CA ARG A 91 -3.25 -2.12 8.57
C ARG A 91 -2.95 -1.03 7.56
N LEU A 92 -3.33 0.21 7.89
CA LEU A 92 -3.11 1.39 7.06
C LEU A 92 -2.75 2.55 7.98
N PHE A 93 -1.67 3.23 7.67
CA PHE A 93 -1.18 4.41 8.40
C PHE A 93 -0.83 5.52 7.43
N VAL A 94 -0.98 6.77 7.84
CA VAL A 94 -0.44 7.90 7.07
C VAL A 94 1.08 7.89 7.22
N ALA A 95 1.79 7.87 6.10
CA ALA A 95 3.24 8.08 6.09
C ALA A 95 3.50 9.58 6.32
N ARG A 96 4.37 9.89 7.29
CA ARG A 96 4.75 11.26 7.63
C ARG A 96 5.78 11.81 6.64
#